data_AF-A0A4R9VQJ2-F1
#
_entry.id   AF-A0A4R9VQJ2-F1
#
_cell.length_a   1.000
_cell.length_b   1.000
_cell.length_c   1.000
_cell.angle_alpha   90.00
_cell.angle_beta   90.00
_cell.angle_gamma   90.00
#
_symmetry.space_group_name_H-M   'P 1'
#
loop_
_entity.id
_entity.type
_entity.pdbx_description
1 polymer ?
#
loop_
_entity_poly.entity_id
_entity_poly.type
_entity_poly.pdbx_seq_one_letter_code
_entity_poly.pdbx_strand_id
1 'polypeptide(L)'
;KGTTIVLFSGELDKAVAAMIIANGAKAAGRDVTIFFTFWGLNALKKNQSVHVKKQGIAKMFDLMLPKTPVRMPLSKMNMFGLGNIMMRYVMKKKNVDSLPSLIDQAIDQDIKLIACTMSMDVMGIQKEELR
;
A
#
# COMPACT_ATOMS: atom_id res chain seq x y z
N LYS A 1 -24.55 -3.71 4.28
CA LYS A 1 -23.70 -4.91 4.08
C LYS A 1 -22.27 -4.44 3.86
N GLY A 2 -21.30 -4.93 4.63
CA GLY A 2 -19.91 -4.50 4.52
C GLY A 2 -19.11 -5.24 3.44
N THR A 3 -17.95 -4.68 3.08
CA THR A 3 -16.89 -5.32 2.30
C THR A 3 -15.59 -5.21 3.09
N THR A 4 -14.96 -6.34 3.40
CA THR A 4 -13.67 -6.37 4.09
C THR A 4 -12.61 -6.93 3.16
N ILE A 5 -11.49 -6.22 3.04
CA ILE A 5 -10.33 -6.63 2.24
C ILE A 5 -9.15 -6.84 3.19
N VAL A 6 -8.49 -7.98 3.10
CA VAL A 6 -7.20 -8.22 3.78
C VAL A 6 -6.09 -8.00 2.77
N LEU A 7 -5.35 -6.89 2.92
CA LEU A 7 -4.20 -6.60 2.08
C LEU A 7 -2.92 -7.14 2.74
N PHE A 8 -2.58 -8.37 2.40
CA PHE A 8 -1.30 -9.02 2.77
C PHE A 8 -0.18 -8.74 1.76
N SER A 9 -0.56 -8.63 0.48
CA SER A 9 0.37 -8.55 -0.65
C SER A 9 1.09 -7.20 -0.72
N GLY A 10 2.38 -7.23 -1.06
CA GLY A 10 3.29 -6.08 -1.10
C GLY A 10 3.58 -5.57 -2.52
N GLU A 11 2.82 -6.02 -3.51
CA GLU A 11 2.98 -5.68 -4.92
C GLU A 11 2.02 -4.58 -5.35
N LEU A 12 2.52 -3.66 -6.19
CA LEU A 12 1.81 -2.44 -6.59
C LEU A 12 0.48 -2.74 -7.27
N ASP A 13 0.45 -3.68 -8.20
CA ASP A 13 -0.75 -4.05 -8.97
C ASP A 13 -1.85 -4.65 -8.09
N LYS A 14 -1.48 -5.49 -7.12
CA LYS A 14 -2.45 -6.05 -6.16
C LYS A 14 -2.99 -4.99 -5.21
N ALA A 15 -2.13 -4.08 -4.73
CA ALA A 15 -2.55 -2.97 -3.90
C ALA A 15 -3.48 -2.02 -4.67
N VAL A 16 -3.15 -1.66 -5.92
CA VAL A 16 -4.01 -0.84 -6.79
C VAL A 16 -5.37 -1.53 -7.01
N ALA A 17 -5.38 -2.82 -7.33
CA ALA A 17 -6.63 -3.57 -7.50
C ALA A 17 -7.49 -3.55 -6.23
N ALA A 18 -6.89 -3.79 -5.06
CA ALA A 18 -7.59 -3.73 -3.78
C ALA A 18 -8.22 -2.34 -3.53
N MET A 19 -7.49 -1.25 -3.83
CA MET A 19 -8.00 0.11 -3.66
C MET A 19 -9.11 0.47 -4.65
N ILE A 20 -9.01 0.02 -5.91
CA ILE A 20 -10.06 0.22 -6.92
C ILE A 20 -11.34 -0.50 -6.46
N ILE A 21 -11.23 -1.74 -5.99
CA ILE A 21 -12.37 -2.51 -5.46
C ILE A 21 -12.97 -1.83 -4.24
N ALA A 22 -12.13 -1.32 -3.33
CA ALA A 22 -12.58 -0.65 -2.12
C ALA A 22 -13.35 0.64 -2.43
N ASN A 23 -12.77 1.54 -3.22
CA ASN A 23 -13.41 2.79 -3.63
C ASN A 23 -14.70 2.52 -4.42
N GLY A 24 -14.70 1.55 -5.35
CA GLY A 24 -15.90 1.16 -6.09
C GLY A 24 -16.99 0.58 -5.18
N ALA A 25 -16.64 -0.25 -4.21
CA ALA A 25 -17.59 -0.78 -3.24
C ALA A 25 -18.19 0.32 -2.34
N LYS A 26 -17.38 1.30 -1.94
CA LYS A 26 -17.85 2.44 -1.14
C LYS A 26 -18.76 3.36 -1.95
N ALA A 27 -18.41 3.66 -3.20
CA ALA A 27 -19.26 4.38 -4.13
C ALA A 27 -20.60 3.68 -4.39
N ALA A 28 -20.64 2.34 -4.34
CA ALA A 28 -21.86 1.54 -4.41
C ALA A 28 -22.66 1.49 -3.08
N GLY A 29 -22.34 2.34 -2.10
CA GLY A 29 -23.08 2.46 -0.84
C GLY A 29 -22.76 1.38 0.19
N ARG A 30 -21.60 0.71 0.09
CA ARG A 30 -21.18 -0.32 1.06
C ARG A 30 -20.20 0.26 2.07
N ASP A 31 -20.28 -0.20 3.31
CA ASP A 31 -19.22 0.05 4.29
C ASP A 31 -17.99 -0.78 3.92
N VAL A 32 -16.82 -0.16 3.86
CA VAL A 32 -15.59 -0.83 3.46
C VAL A 32 -14.55 -0.75 4.57
N THR A 33 -13.85 -1.86 4.79
CA THR A 33 -12.70 -1.94 5.69
C THR A 33 -11.55 -2.63 4.99
N ILE A 34 -10.35 -2.06 5.06
CA ILE A 34 -9.13 -2.66 4.54
C ILE A 34 -8.19 -2.91 5.72
N PHE A 35 -7.84 -4.19 5.93
CA PHE A 35 -6.88 -4.62 6.94
C PHE A 35 -5.53 -4.88 6.28
N PHE A 36 -4.55 -4.03 6.58
CA PHE A 36 -3.19 -4.09 6.06
C PHE A 36 -2.32 -4.93 7.00
N THR A 37 -1.67 -5.95 6.46
CA THR A 37 -0.83 -6.87 7.23
C THR A 37 0.39 -7.29 6.42
N PHE A 38 1.48 -7.68 7.08
CA PHE A 38 2.76 -8.02 6.47
C PHE A 38 3.18 -6.99 5.39
N TRP A 39 3.47 -7.46 4.17
CA TRP A 39 3.95 -6.63 3.07
C TRP A 39 2.94 -5.60 2.58
N GLY A 40 1.65 -5.79 2.85
CA GLY A 40 0.61 -4.82 2.55
C GLY A 40 0.76 -3.52 3.33
N LEU A 41 1.41 -3.53 4.49
CA LEU A 41 1.76 -2.32 5.24
C LEU A 41 2.59 -1.33 4.41
N ASN A 42 3.34 -1.81 3.39
CA ASN A 42 4.10 -0.94 2.52
C ASN A 42 3.24 0.01 1.67
N ALA A 43 1.96 -0.34 1.41
CA ALA A 43 1.03 0.54 0.72
C ALA A 43 0.68 1.79 1.55
N LEU A 44 0.64 1.65 2.87
CA LEU A 44 0.34 2.73 3.82
C LEU A 44 1.55 3.60 4.16
N LYS A 45 2.76 3.28 3.69
CA LYS A 45 3.92 4.15 3.92
C LYS A 45 3.71 5.52 3.27
N LYS A 46 4.24 6.56 3.92
CA LYS A 46 4.29 7.92 3.37
C LYS A 46 5.15 7.98 2.10
N ASN A 47 4.83 8.93 1.21
CA ASN A 47 5.60 9.16 -0.01
C ASN A 47 7.00 9.73 0.25
N GLN A 48 7.17 10.43 1.38
CA GLN A 48 8.47 10.91 1.85
C GLN A 48 8.97 9.97 2.95
N SER A 49 10.20 9.46 2.79
CA SER A 49 10.80 8.60 3.80
C SER A 49 11.08 9.38 5.07
N VAL A 50 10.52 8.94 6.19
CA VAL A 50 10.83 9.47 7.52
C VAL A 50 12.06 8.75 8.05
N HIS A 51 13.01 9.48 8.63
CA HIS A 51 14.19 8.88 9.24
C HIS A 51 13.84 8.35 10.62
N VAL A 52 13.73 7.02 10.74
CA VAL A 52 13.42 6.34 12.00
C VAL A 52 14.64 5.52 12.41
N LYS A 53 15.10 5.69 13.66
CA LYS A 53 16.20 4.89 14.19
C LYS A 53 15.71 3.46 14.47
N LYS A 54 16.11 2.50 13.64
CA LYS A 54 15.81 1.07 13.79
C LYS A 54 17.06 0.30 14.21
N GLN A 55 16.89 -0.74 15.04
CA GLN A 55 17.99 -1.59 15.53
C GLN A 55 17.72 -3.06 15.20
N GLY A 56 18.78 -3.88 15.10
CA GLY A 56 18.67 -5.32 14.86
C GLY A 56 17.98 -5.69 13.54
N ILE A 57 17.10 -6.69 13.59
CA ILE A 57 16.36 -7.23 12.44
C ILE A 57 15.47 -6.16 11.77
N ALA A 58 14.93 -5.20 12.54
CA ALA A 58 14.15 -4.09 11.99
C ALA A 58 14.96 -3.24 11.00
N LYS A 59 16.27 -3.07 11.23
CA LYS A 59 17.16 -2.35 10.29
C LYS A 59 17.39 -3.14 9.00
N MET A 60 17.41 -4.47 9.07
CA MET A 60 17.48 -5.34 7.89
C MET A 60 16.20 -5.23 7.06
N PHE A 61 15.03 -5.29 7.70
CA PHE A 61 13.75 -5.08 7.02
C PHE A 61 13.65 -3.68 6.41
N ASP A 62 14.12 -2.64 7.08
CA ASP A 62 14.12 -1.28 6.55
C ASP A 62 14.94 -1.12 5.25
N LEU A 63 16.05 -1.87 5.15
CA LEU A 63 16.88 -1.89 3.95
C LEU A 63 16.23 -2.68 2.81
N MET A 64 15.57 -3.81 3.13
CA MET A 64 14.96 -4.71 2.14
C MET A 64 13.59 -4.24 1.64
N LEU A 65 12.81 -3.56 2.49
CA LEU A 65 11.46 -3.12 2.19
C LEU A 65 11.45 -1.87 1.31
N PRO A 66 10.43 -1.71 0.44
CA PRO A 66 10.26 -0.46 -0.29
C PRO A 66 10.04 0.68 0.71
N LYS A 67 10.81 1.76 0.55
CA LYS A 67 10.71 2.99 1.36
C LYS A 67 9.43 3.78 1.07
N THR A 68 8.85 3.59 -0.12
CA THR A 68 7.69 4.34 -0.61
C THR A 68 6.74 3.41 -1.37
N PRO A 69 5.42 3.60 -1.32
CA PRO A 69 4.45 2.76 -2.03
C PRO A 69 4.68 2.69 -3.55
N VAL A 70 5.19 3.77 -4.14
CA VAL A 70 5.48 3.86 -5.58
C VAL A 70 6.59 2.89 -6.03
N ARG A 71 7.46 2.48 -5.12
CA ARG A 71 8.56 1.53 -5.37
C ARG A 71 8.18 0.08 -5.09
N MET A 72 6.93 -0.20 -4.77
CA MET A 72 6.46 -1.58 -4.63
C MET A 72 6.66 -2.33 -5.96
N PRO A 73 7.14 -3.59 -5.93
CA PRO A 73 7.34 -4.38 -7.14
C PRO A 73 6.00 -4.72 -7.79
N LEU A 74 6.02 -5.13 -9.06
CA LEU A 74 4.86 -5.79 -9.67
C LEU A 74 4.83 -7.27 -9.33
N SER A 75 3.64 -7.84 -9.18
CA SER A 75 3.44 -9.28 -8.91
C SER A 75 3.95 -10.16 -10.04
N LYS A 76 3.91 -9.65 -11.27
CA LYS A 76 4.44 -10.31 -12.47
C LYS A 76 5.17 -9.29 -13.33
N MET A 77 6.15 -9.76 -14.09
CA MET A 77 6.93 -8.93 -15.04
C MET A 77 7.65 -7.74 -14.40
N ASN A 78 8.14 -7.86 -13.14
CA ASN A 78 8.84 -6.76 -12.47
C ASN A 78 10.13 -6.32 -13.21
N MET A 79 10.82 -7.23 -13.92
CA MET A 79 12.01 -6.95 -14.75
C MET A 79 13.02 -6.00 -14.08
N PHE A 80 13.49 -6.35 -12.88
CA PHE A 80 14.39 -5.50 -12.07
C PHE A 80 13.88 -4.07 -11.81
N GLY A 81 12.55 -3.87 -11.80
CA GLY A 81 11.90 -2.57 -11.59
C GLY A 81 11.46 -1.86 -12.86
N LEU A 82 11.89 -2.31 -14.05
CA LEU A 82 11.45 -1.74 -15.35
C LEU A 82 9.95 -1.95 -15.57
N GLY A 83 9.42 -3.09 -15.15
CA GLY A 83 7.99 -3.38 -15.27
C GLY A 83 7.15 -2.37 -14.50
N ASN A 84 7.55 -2.01 -13.29
CA ASN A 84 6.85 -1.01 -12.47
C ASN A 84 6.79 0.35 -13.18
N ILE A 85 7.91 0.80 -13.78
CA ILE A 85 7.95 2.07 -14.54
C ILE A 85 6.98 2.02 -15.73
N MET A 86 7.01 0.93 -16.51
CA MET A 86 6.10 0.74 -17.65
C MET A 86 4.63 0.73 -17.21
N MET A 87 4.30 -0.01 -16.15
CA MET A 87 2.93 -0.10 -15.64
C MET A 87 2.43 1.26 -15.18
N ARG A 88 3.23 2.01 -14.43
CA ARG A 88 2.89 3.39 -14.02
C ARG A 88 2.69 4.33 -15.21
N TYR A 89 3.51 4.19 -16.24
CA TYR A 89 3.36 4.97 -17.47
C TYR A 89 2.03 4.66 -18.17
N VAL A 90 1.68 3.37 -18.30
CA VAL A 90 0.41 2.94 -18.90
C VAL A 90 -0.79 3.41 -18.06
N MET A 91 -0.74 3.25 -16.74
CA MET A 91 -1.76 3.74 -15.80
C MET A 91 -1.99 5.24 -15.98
N LYS A 92 -0.92 6.04 -15.97
CA LYS A 92 -1.00 7.49 -16.16
C LYS A 92 -1.60 7.85 -17.52
N LYS A 93 -1.20 7.16 -18.59
CA LYS A 93 -1.74 7.39 -19.95
C LYS A 93 -3.23 7.04 -20.06
N LYS A 94 -3.71 6.10 -19.24
CA LYS A 94 -5.11 5.67 -19.19
C LYS A 94 -5.92 6.38 -18.10
N ASN A 95 -5.37 7.43 -17.49
CA ASN A 95 -6.01 8.18 -16.39
C ASN A 95 -6.40 7.28 -15.20
N VAL A 96 -5.61 6.25 -14.92
CA VAL A 96 -5.75 5.44 -13.71
C VAL A 96 -4.94 6.12 -12.61
N ASP A 97 -5.61 6.40 -11.48
CA ASP A 97 -5.00 7.04 -10.33
C ASP A 97 -3.85 6.23 -9.74
N SER A 98 -2.89 6.94 -9.18
CA SER A 98 -1.76 6.32 -8.48
C SER A 98 -2.21 5.68 -7.16
N LEU A 99 -1.49 4.66 -6.68
CA LEU A 99 -1.80 4.03 -5.40
C LEU A 99 -1.93 5.03 -4.24
N PRO A 100 -1.03 6.02 -4.06
CA PRO A 100 -1.24 7.05 -3.03
C PRO A 100 -2.56 7.81 -3.18
N SER A 101 -2.90 8.24 -4.39
CA SER A 101 -4.14 8.96 -4.67
C SER A 101 -5.38 8.11 -4.40
N LEU A 102 -5.34 6.82 -4.71
CA LEU A 102 -6.45 5.89 -4.43
C LEU A 102 -6.65 5.67 -2.91
N ILE A 103 -5.57 5.73 -2.12
CA ILE A 103 -5.62 5.69 -0.66
C ILE A 103 -6.20 6.99 -0.11
N ASP A 104 -5.79 8.13 -0.65
CA ASP A 104 -6.30 9.43 -0.22
C ASP A 104 -7.81 9.52 -0.51
N GLN A 105 -8.27 9.08 -1.69
CA GLN A 105 -9.70 8.92 -2.01
C GLN A 105 -10.43 7.99 -1.04
N ALA A 106 -9.81 6.87 -0.66
CA ALA A 106 -10.42 5.96 0.30
C ALA A 106 -10.60 6.60 1.69
N ILE A 107 -9.63 7.42 2.12
CA ILE A 107 -9.73 8.20 3.36
C ILE A 107 -10.85 9.23 3.24
N ASP A 108 -10.90 9.99 2.14
CA ASP A 108 -11.94 11.00 1.88
C ASP A 108 -13.35 10.39 1.83
N GLN A 109 -13.45 9.12 1.46
CA GLN A 109 -14.71 8.36 1.43
C GLN A 109 -15.05 7.65 2.74
N ASP A 110 -14.33 7.88 3.85
CA ASP A 110 -14.53 7.18 5.13
C ASP A 110 -14.39 5.64 5.04
N ILE A 111 -13.49 5.14 4.18
CA ILE A 111 -13.09 3.73 4.19
C ILE A 111 -12.20 3.47 5.41
N LYS A 112 -12.53 2.45 6.20
CA LYS A 112 -11.75 2.11 7.41
C LYS A 112 -10.44 1.43 7.02
N LEU A 113 -9.32 2.10 7.23
CA LEU A 113 -7.97 1.53 7.02
C LEU A 113 -7.38 1.08 8.36
N ILE A 114 -7.02 -0.19 8.48
CA ILE A 114 -6.51 -0.78 9.73
C ILE A 114 -5.12 -1.37 9.48
N ALA A 115 -4.11 -0.94 10.23
CA ALA A 115 -2.77 -1.51 10.21
C ALA A 115 -2.61 -2.60 11.29
N CYS A 116 -2.09 -3.77 10.92
CA CYS A 116 -1.80 -4.85 11.85
C CYS A 116 -0.59 -4.52 12.73
N THR A 117 -0.83 -4.28 14.03
CA THR A 117 0.21 -3.95 15.02
C THR A 117 1.30 -5.01 15.11
N MET A 118 0.93 -6.30 15.14
CA MET A 118 1.90 -7.40 15.15
C MET A 118 2.83 -7.37 13.92
N SER A 119 2.28 -7.06 12.74
CA SER A 119 3.12 -6.93 11.53
C SER A 119 4.03 -5.70 11.59
N MET A 120 3.54 -4.59 12.16
CA MET A 120 4.35 -3.40 12.38
C MET A 120 5.55 -3.71 13.29
N ASP A 121 5.32 -4.42 14.39
CA ASP A 121 6.37 -4.80 15.35
C ASP A 121 7.43 -5.71 14.71
N VAL A 122 6.99 -6.76 14.01
CA VAL A 122 7.90 -7.73 13.35
C VAL A 122 8.75 -7.07 12.27
N MET A 123 8.16 -6.16 11.48
CA MET A 123 8.84 -5.49 10.37
C MET A 123 9.54 -4.19 10.80
N GLY A 124 9.38 -3.78 12.07
CA GLY A 124 9.91 -2.54 12.62
C GLY A 124 9.38 -1.29 11.93
N ILE A 125 8.10 -1.29 11.52
CA ILE A 125 7.43 -0.13 10.91
C ILE A 125 6.80 0.70 12.03
N GLN A 126 7.23 1.95 12.16
CA GLN A 126 6.67 2.88 13.14
C GLN A 126 5.45 3.62 12.59
N LYS A 127 4.57 4.09 13.49
CA LYS A 127 3.34 4.80 13.12
C LYS A 127 3.63 6.08 12.32
N GLU A 128 4.75 6.74 12.60
CA GLU A 128 5.16 7.97 11.92
C GLU A 128 5.50 7.74 10.44
N GLU A 129 5.86 6.52 10.06
CA GLU A 129 6.11 6.11 8.67
C GLU A 129 4.82 5.89 7.88
N LEU A 130 3.70 5.68 8.58
CA LEU A 130 2.38 5.45 8.01
C LEU A 130 1.58 6.76 7.96
N ARG A 131 0.60 6.81 7.06
CA ARG A 131 -0.39 7.90 6.95
C ARG A 131 -1.67 7.55 7.69
#